data_AF-A0A9P9MGE3-F1
#
_entry.id   AF-A0A9P9MGE3-F1
#
_cell.length_a   1.000
_cell.length_b   1.000
_cell.length_c   1.000
_cell.angle_alpha   90.00
_cell.angle_beta   90.00
_cell.angle_gamma   90.00
#
_symmetry.space_group_name_H-M   'P 1'
#
loop_
_entity.id
_entity.type
_entity.pdbx_description
1 polymer ?
#
loop_
_entity_poly.entity_id
_entity_poly.type
_entity_poly.pdbx_seq_one_letter_code
_entity_poly.pdbx_strand_id
1 'polypeptide(L)'
;MCIWEAKQLLSANWRKEYTTEIGNEIVLRTLVADMDWELSDSEPVSATRKLGRTFDVVIKQMNKQDPGILDEDFLAQRDHLYKLIARFFCGRTLFVTSRGYLGVGDDGVKEGDKVCIFLGAPVPFILRDYGTMLHQLVGECYVHDIMYGGALYGNPATVTFAIH
;
A
#
# COMPACT_ATOMS: atom_id res chain seq x y z
N MET A 1 -4.21 2.35 18.31
CA MET A 1 -5.13 1.50 17.51
C MET A 1 -4.43 0.95 16.25
N CYS A 2 -3.73 1.78 15.46
CA CYS A 2 -3.17 1.37 14.16
C CYS A 2 -2.08 0.26 14.15
N ILE A 3 -1.19 0.19 15.15
CA ILE A 3 -0.14 -0.87 15.18
C ILE A 3 -0.74 -2.28 15.23
N TRP A 4 -1.93 -2.43 15.83
CA TRP A 4 -2.61 -3.72 15.93
C TRP A 4 -3.18 -4.18 14.58
N GLU A 5 -3.75 -3.26 13.81
CA GLU A 5 -4.27 -3.50 12.46
C GLU A 5 -3.15 -3.94 11.50
N ALA A 6 -2.00 -3.26 11.58
CA ALA A 6 -0.81 -3.63 10.80
C ALA A 6 -0.38 -5.08 11.09
N LYS A 7 -0.34 -5.50 12.36
CA LYS A 7 -0.01 -6.89 12.72
C LYS A 7 -0.98 -7.91 12.14
N GLN A 8 -2.29 -7.62 12.17
CA GLN A 8 -3.31 -8.51 11.60
C GLN A 8 -3.16 -8.63 10.09
N LEU A 9 -2.94 -7.52 9.39
CA LEU A 9 -2.77 -7.50 7.94
C LEU A 9 -1.56 -8.30 7.48
N LEU A 10 -0.45 -8.19 8.21
CA LEU A 10 0.77 -8.93 7.89
C LEU A 10 0.63 -10.45 8.08
N SER A 11 -0.38 -10.91 8.83
CA SER A 11 -0.73 -12.33 9.02
C SER A 11 -1.82 -12.86 8.07
N ALA A 12 -2.37 -12.02 7.20
CA ALA A 12 -3.51 -12.39 6.37
C ALA A 12 -3.14 -13.27 5.16
N ASN A 13 -4.10 -14.05 4.66
CA ASN A 13 -3.87 -15.05 3.61
C ASN A 13 -3.38 -14.48 2.27
N TRP A 14 -3.78 -13.25 1.92
CA TRP A 14 -3.31 -12.56 0.70
C TRP A 14 -1.78 -12.44 0.66
N ARG A 15 -1.12 -12.47 1.83
CA ARG A 15 0.32 -12.33 1.98
C ARG A 15 1.13 -13.45 1.32
N LYS A 16 0.52 -14.63 1.12
CA LYS A 16 1.17 -15.80 0.50
C LYS A 16 1.74 -15.48 -0.88
N GLU A 17 1.12 -14.56 -1.60
CA GLU A 17 1.54 -14.12 -2.94
C GLU A 17 2.75 -13.16 -2.91
N TYR A 18 3.08 -12.58 -1.76
CA TYR A 18 4.11 -11.55 -1.61
C TYR A 18 5.30 -11.96 -0.72
N THR A 19 5.49 -13.26 -0.44
CA THR A 19 6.42 -13.74 0.61
C THR A 19 7.93 -13.57 0.31
N THR A 20 8.30 -13.14 -0.89
CA THR A 20 9.70 -12.89 -1.29
C THR A 20 10.21 -11.55 -0.76
N GLU A 21 11.53 -11.32 -0.82
CA GLU A 21 12.10 -10.00 -0.48
C GLU A 21 11.50 -8.87 -1.33
N ILE A 22 11.35 -9.11 -2.64
CA ILE A 22 10.67 -8.19 -3.56
C ILE A 22 9.21 -7.98 -3.13
N GLY A 23 8.50 -9.06 -2.80
CA GLY A 23 7.11 -8.94 -2.33
C GLY A 23 7.00 -8.19 -1.00
N ASN A 24 7.97 -8.33 -0.09
CA ASN A 24 8.02 -7.55 1.14
C ASN A 24 8.24 -6.07 0.87
N GLU A 25 9.09 -5.72 -0.09
CA GLU A 25 9.25 -4.33 -0.54
C GLU A 25 7.92 -3.77 -1.07
N ILE A 26 7.22 -4.51 -1.93
CA ILE A 26 5.91 -4.11 -2.47
C ILE A 26 4.92 -3.83 -1.33
N VAL A 27 4.84 -4.73 -0.34
CA VAL A 27 3.96 -4.53 0.81
C VAL A 27 4.33 -3.30 1.60
N LEU A 28 5.62 -3.10 1.89
CA LEU A 28 6.07 -1.94 2.66
C LEU A 28 5.77 -0.63 1.92
N ARG A 29 6.09 -0.55 0.62
CA ARG A 29 5.74 0.61 -0.24
C ARG A 29 4.25 0.90 -0.20
N THR A 30 3.41 -0.13 -0.32
CA THR A 30 1.96 0.06 -0.28
C THR A 30 1.45 0.52 1.08
N LEU A 31 1.95 -0.04 2.19
CA LEU A 31 1.51 0.37 3.53
C LEU A 31 1.85 1.83 3.85
N VAL A 32 2.90 2.36 3.25
CA VAL A 32 3.28 3.77 3.39
C VAL A 32 2.86 4.63 2.20
N ALA A 33 2.08 4.08 1.26
CA ALA A 33 1.70 4.71 0.00
C ALA A 33 2.88 5.33 -0.80
N ASP A 34 4.08 4.78 -0.63
CA ASP A 34 5.34 5.30 -1.16
C ASP A 34 5.64 6.77 -0.77
N MET A 35 5.11 7.20 0.39
CA MET A 35 5.23 8.56 0.95
C MET A 35 6.32 8.68 2.02
N ASP A 36 7.22 7.71 2.08
CA ASP A 36 8.27 7.60 3.09
C ASP A 36 9.36 8.68 2.96
N TRP A 37 9.44 9.34 1.81
CA TRP A 37 10.32 10.49 1.54
C TRP A 37 9.92 11.77 2.27
N GLU A 38 8.68 11.91 2.75
CA GLU A 38 8.22 13.11 3.48
C GLU A 38 8.80 13.26 4.89
N LEU A 39 9.61 12.30 5.33
CA LEU A 39 10.06 12.17 6.72
C LEU A 39 11.58 12.21 6.91
N SER A 40 12.36 12.46 5.84
CA SER A 40 13.80 12.68 5.93
C SER A 40 14.22 14.05 5.40
N ASP A 41 14.87 14.84 6.25
CA ASP A 41 15.46 16.14 5.89
C ASP A 41 16.69 16.01 4.94
N SER A 42 17.17 14.78 4.66
CA SER A 42 18.35 14.52 3.84
C SER A 42 18.16 13.33 2.89
N GLU A 43 18.27 13.62 1.58
CA GLU A 43 18.27 12.76 0.38
C GLU A 43 17.14 11.71 0.21
N PRO A 44 16.61 11.53 -1.03
CA PRO A 44 15.44 10.71 -1.36
C PRO A 44 15.71 9.20 -1.37
N VAL A 45 16.63 8.72 -0.53
CA VAL A 45 16.93 7.29 -0.44
C VAL A 45 15.94 6.65 0.53
N SER A 46 14.74 6.40 -0.02
CA SER A 46 13.80 5.32 0.33
C SER A 46 13.97 4.83 1.77
N ALA A 47 13.18 5.41 2.68
CA ALA A 47 12.99 4.81 3.99
C ALA A 47 12.57 3.34 3.84
N THR A 48 11.94 2.96 2.73
CA THR A 48 11.67 1.59 2.30
C THR A 48 12.91 0.72 2.15
N ARG A 49 14.05 1.23 1.70
CA ARG A 49 15.29 0.44 1.54
C ARG A 49 16.02 0.28 2.87
N LYS A 50 16.06 1.32 3.70
CA LYS A 50 16.65 1.26 5.05
C LYS A 50 15.79 0.42 5.99
N LEU A 51 14.47 0.62 5.95
CA LEU A 51 13.49 -0.11 6.75
C LEU A 51 13.06 -1.43 6.11
N GLY A 52 13.39 -1.69 4.85
CA GLY A 52 13.08 -2.94 4.17
C GLY A 52 13.71 -4.12 4.89
N ARG A 53 14.98 -3.98 5.32
CA ARG A 53 15.64 -4.99 6.16
C ARG A 53 14.93 -5.18 7.50
N THR A 54 14.56 -4.08 8.16
CA THR A 54 13.82 -4.12 9.43
C THR A 54 12.47 -4.81 9.24
N PHE A 55 11.76 -4.48 8.16
CA PHE A 55 10.48 -5.05 7.80
C PHE A 55 10.62 -6.55 7.51
N ASP A 56 11.63 -6.98 6.75
CA ASP A 56 11.91 -8.40 6.50
C ASP A 56 12.13 -9.18 7.78
N VAL A 57 12.90 -8.62 8.72
CA VAL A 57 13.13 -9.23 10.03
C VAL A 57 11.83 -9.30 10.81
N VAL A 58 11.06 -8.21 10.90
CA VAL A 58 9.75 -8.18 11.59
C VAL A 58 8.79 -9.22 11.00
N ILE A 59 8.72 -9.36 9.68
CA ILE A 59 7.90 -10.35 9.00
C ILE A 59 8.38 -11.77 9.32
N LYS A 60 9.70 -12.01 9.33
CA LYS A 60 10.27 -13.32 9.71
C LYS A 60 9.95 -13.66 11.16
N GLN A 61 10.12 -12.72 12.09
CA GLN A 61 9.80 -12.87 13.52
C GLN A 61 8.31 -13.18 13.77
N MET A 62 7.41 -12.65 12.94
CA MET A 62 5.98 -12.96 13.00
C MET A 62 5.65 -14.36 12.45
N ASN A 63 6.30 -14.75 11.35
CA ASN A 63 6.01 -16.00 10.64
C ASN A 63 6.69 -17.24 11.27
N LYS A 64 7.84 -17.04 11.92
CA LYS A 64 8.58 -18.05 12.66
C LYS A 64 8.99 -17.36 13.95
N GLN A 65 8.76 -17.96 15.11
CA GLN A 65 9.14 -17.44 16.43
C GLN A 65 10.67 -17.34 16.62
N ASP A 66 11.38 -16.74 15.67
CA ASP A 66 12.79 -16.42 15.72
C ASP A 66 12.90 -15.03 16.38
N PRO A 67 13.56 -14.89 17.54
CA PRO A 67 13.69 -13.60 18.21
C PRO A 67 14.58 -12.61 17.46
N GLY A 68 15.44 -13.05 16.53
CA GLY A 68 16.38 -12.19 15.81
C GLY A 68 17.37 -11.42 16.72
N ILE A 69 18.25 -10.61 16.11
CA ILE A 69 19.12 -9.67 16.82
C ILE A 69 18.30 -8.43 17.19
N LEU A 70 18.24 -8.10 18.48
CA LEU A 70 17.52 -6.95 19.04
C LEU A 70 18.53 -5.96 19.64
N ASP A 71 19.30 -5.29 18.79
CA ASP A 71 20.15 -4.16 19.21
C ASP A 71 19.36 -2.85 19.23
N GLU A 72 19.93 -1.81 19.85
CA GLU A 72 19.27 -0.50 20.00
C GLU A 72 18.92 0.14 18.64
N ASP A 73 19.79 -0.03 17.64
CA ASP A 73 19.58 0.48 16.29
C ASP A 73 18.38 -0.20 15.62
N PHE A 74 18.27 -1.52 15.74
CA PHE A 74 17.13 -2.28 15.24
C PHE A 74 15.82 -1.86 15.93
N LEU A 75 15.84 -1.69 17.25
CA LEU A 75 14.66 -1.23 18.01
C LEU A 75 14.21 0.16 17.54
N ALA A 76 15.14 1.09 17.34
CA ALA A 76 14.84 2.42 16.83
C ALA A 76 14.24 2.38 15.41
N GLN A 77 14.82 1.55 14.52
CA GLN A 77 14.29 1.36 13.16
C GLN A 77 12.90 0.73 13.16
N ARG A 78 12.66 -0.25 14.03
CA ARG A 78 11.36 -0.91 14.18
C ARG A 78 10.30 0.07 14.65
N ASP A 79 10.63 0.91 15.63
CA ASP A 79 9.71 1.93 16.12
C ASP A 79 9.43 3.00 15.05
N HIS A 80 10.43 3.35 14.23
CA HIS A 80 10.24 4.23 13.09
C HIS A 80 9.34 3.61 12.01
N LEU A 81 9.55 2.34 11.67
CA LEU A 81 8.70 1.56 10.76
C LEU A 81 7.24 1.55 11.23
N TYR A 82 6.99 1.29 12.52
CA TYR A 82 5.63 1.30 13.06
C TYR A 82 4.98 2.67 13.00
N LYS A 83 5.74 3.76 13.24
CA LYS A 83 5.22 5.13 13.13
C LYS A 83 4.84 5.47 11.68
N LEU A 84 5.65 5.05 10.72
CA LEU A 84 5.37 5.25 9.29
C LEU A 84 4.09 4.54 8.86
N ILE A 85 3.99 3.24 9.13
CA ILE A 85 2.79 2.46 8.83
C ILE A 85 1.59 3.08 9.55
N ALA A 86 1.73 3.44 10.83
CA ALA A 86 0.63 4.04 11.57
C ALA A 86 0.17 5.39 10.99
N ARG A 87 1.09 6.19 10.44
CA ARG A 87 0.75 7.50 9.85
C ARG A 87 0.00 7.36 8.53
N PHE A 88 0.46 6.45 7.66
CA PHE A 88 -0.04 6.38 6.28
C PHE A 88 -1.15 5.34 6.08
N PHE A 89 -1.22 4.33 6.95
CA PHE A 89 -2.18 3.23 6.83
C PHE A 89 -3.40 3.34 7.75
N CYS A 90 -3.34 4.12 8.84
CA CYS A 90 -4.46 4.20 9.79
C CYS A 90 -5.75 4.69 9.10
N GLY A 91 -6.85 3.94 9.27
CA GLY A 91 -8.13 4.26 8.62
C GLY A 91 -8.16 3.98 7.12
N ARG A 92 -7.23 3.17 6.62
CA ARG A 92 -7.18 2.75 5.21
C ARG A 92 -7.42 1.25 5.08
N THR A 93 -7.92 0.86 3.91
CA THR A 93 -8.16 -0.53 3.53
C THR A 93 -7.08 -0.99 2.57
N LEU A 94 -6.40 -2.09 2.92
CA LEU A 94 -5.51 -2.80 2.00
C LEU A 94 -6.34 -3.71 1.09
N PHE A 95 -6.04 -3.72 -0.20
CA PHE A 95 -6.74 -4.55 -1.18
C PHE A 95 -5.77 -5.12 -2.22
N VAL A 96 -6.19 -6.21 -2.87
CA VAL A 96 -5.52 -6.77 -4.05
C VAL A 96 -6.49 -6.68 -5.22
N THR A 97 -6.05 -6.09 -6.32
CA THR A 97 -6.86 -6.02 -7.55
C THR A 97 -7.01 -7.41 -8.18
N SER A 98 -8.01 -7.60 -9.03
CA SER A 98 -8.18 -8.85 -9.79
C SER A 98 -6.99 -9.21 -10.71
N ARG A 99 -6.10 -8.25 -10.95
CA ARG A 99 -4.85 -8.43 -11.72
C ARG A 99 -3.63 -8.69 -10.84
N GLY A 100 -3.78 -8.79 -9.51
CA GLY A 100 -2.69 -9.08 -8.58
C GLY A 100 -1.88 -7.86 -8.13
N TYR A 101 -2.31 -6.63 -8.44
CA TYR A 101 -1.67 -5.42 -7.89
C TYR A 101 -2.14 -5.15 -6.47
N LEU A 102 -1.20 -4.85 -5.57
CA LEU A 102 -1.47 -4.49 -4.18
C LEU A 102 -1.74 -2.98 -4.06
N GLY A 103 -2.79 -2.61 -3.34
CA GLY A 103 -3.15 -1.22 -3.13
C GLY A 103 -3.69 -0.92 -1.74
N VAL A 104 -3.77 0.37 -1.43
CA VAL A 104 -4.36 0.93 -0.22
C VAL A 104 -5.30 2.07 -0.62
N GLY A 105 -6.50 2.11 -0.03
CA GLY A 105 -7.49 3.16 -0.24
C GLY A 105 -8.23 3.49 1.06
N ASP A 106 -9.23 4.35 1.01
CA ASP A 106 -10.03 4.70 2.20
C ASP A 106 -10.75 3.48 2.83
N ASP A 107 -11.15 3.62 4.09
CA ASP A 107 -11.90 2.59 4.84
C ASP A 107 -13.19 2.12 4.14
N GLY A 108 -13.75 2.96 3.26
CA GLY A 108 -14.94 2.67 2.48
C GLY A 108 -14.76 1.69 1.31
N VAL A 109 -13.54 1.26 0.97
CA VAL A 109 -13.25 0.33 -0.14
C VAL A 109 -13.84 -1.06 0.12
N LYS A 110 -14.45 -1.66 -0.92
CA LYS A 110 -15.12 -2.96 -0.86
C LYS A 110 -14.80 -3.81 -2.09
N GLU A 111 -15.01 -5.12 -1.95
CA GLU A 111 -14.96 -6.04 -3.08
C GLU A 111 -15.97 -5.61 -4.17
N GLY A 112 -15.52 -5.63 -5.43
CA GLY A 112 -16.29 -5.15 -6.58
C GLY A 112 -16.03 -3.69 -6.96
N ASP A 113 -15.36 -2.91 -6.10
CA ASP A 113 -14.92 -1.57 -6.46
C ASP A 113 -13.84 -1.60 -7.55
N LYS A 114 -13.73 -0.52 -8.32
CA LYS A 114 -12.86 -0.40 -9.49
C LYS A 114 -11.77 0.63 -9.22
N VAL A 115 -10.53 0.25 -9.50
CA VAL A 115 -9.41 1.19 -9.60
C VAL A 115 -9.51 1.91 -10.94
N CYS A 116 -9.61 3.22 -10.92
CA CYS A 116 -9.73 4.08 -12.09
C CYS A 116 -8.66 5.16 -12.08
N ILE A 117 -8.14 5.49 -13.26
CA ILE A 117 -7.20 6.60 -13.43
C ILE A 117 -7.95 7.69 -14.17
N PHE A 118 -8.06 8.86 -13.54
CA PHE A 118 -8.52 10.06 -14.25
C PHE A 118 -7.32 10.68 -14.96
N LEU A 119 -7.42 10.81 -16.29
CA LEU A 119 -6.34 11.39 -17.07
C LEU A 119 -6.03 12.81 -16.59
N GLY A 120 -4.76 13.03 -16.24
CA GLY A 120 -4.30 14.30 -15.68
C GLY A 120 -4.35 14.40 -14.15
N ALA A 121 -4.98 13.44 -13.46
CA ALA A 121 -4.91 13.36 -12.01
C ALA A 121 -3.57 12.73 -11.56
N PRO A 122 -3.02 13.16 -10.40
CA PRO A 122 -1.73 12.68 -9.92
C PRO A 122 -1.80 11.30 -9.25
N VAL A 123 -3.01 10.78 -8.99
CA VAL A 123 -3.25 9.54 -8.24
C VAL A 123 -4.41 8.72 -8.86
N PRO A 124 -4.46 7.40 -8.65
CA PRO A 124 -5.63 6.60 -8.97
C PRO A 124 -6.76 6.78 -7.94
N PHE A 125 -7.99 6.47 -8.36
CA PHE A 125 -9.21 6.59 -7.56
C PHE A 125 -9.95 5.26 -7.51
N ILE A 126 -10.77 5.11 -6.47
CA ILE A 126 -11.70 4.00 -6.34
C ILE A 126 -13.10 4.49 -6.72
N LEU A 127 -13.70 3.81 -7.70
CA LEU A 127 -15.08 4.00 -8.11
C LEU A 127 -15.94 2.78 -7.75
N ARG A 128 -17.17 3.05 -7.34
CA ARG A 128 -18.20 2.04 -7.11
C ARG A 128 -19.36 2.25 -8.05
N ASP A 129 -19.86 1.17 -8.64
CA ASP A 129 -21.06 1.22 -9.47
C ASP A 129 -22.26 1.69 -8.64
N TYR A 130 -23.00 2.67 -9.17
CA TYR A 130 -24.22 3.20 -8.59
C TYR A 130 -25.34 3.14 -9.64
N GLY A 131 -25.95 1.96 -9.76
CA GLY A 131 -26.89 1.68 -10.85
C GLY A 131 -26.18 1.37 -12.17
N THR A 132 -26.83 1.62 -13.31
CA THR A 132 -26.35 1.19 -14.63
C THR A 132 -25.40 2.16 -15.33
N MET A 133 -25.45 3.45 -14.99
CA MET A 133 -24.72 4.50 -15.71
C MET A 133 -23.98 5.49 -14.80
N LEU A 134 -24.12 5.36 -13.48
CA LEU A 134 -23.47 6.26 -12.53
C LEU A 134 -22.43 5.51 -11.72
N HIS A 135 -21.42 6.25 -11.31
CA HIS A 135 -20.36 5.77 -10.43
C HIS A 135 -20.24 6.71 -9.25
N GLN A 136 -20.16 6.15 -8.06
CA GLN A 136 -19.81 6.89 -6.86
C GLN A 136 -18.29 6.93 -6.73
N LEU A 137 -17.73 8.12 -6.53
CA LEU A 137 -16.35 8.27 -6.10
C LEU A 137 -16.24 7.83 -4.64
N VAL A 138 -15.50 6.76 -4.40
CA VAL A 138 -15.24 6.25 -3.03
C VAL A 138 -14.10 7.03 -2.40
N GLY A 139 -13.02 7.28 -3.16
CA GLY A 139 -11.86 8.02 -2.66
C GLY A 139 -10.63 7.85 -3.54
N GLU A 140 -9.53 8.44 -3.08
CA GLU A 140 -8.20 8.25 -3.66
C GLU A 140 -7.60 6.92 -3.20
N CYS A 141 -6.66 6.38 -3.98
CA CYS A 141 -5.90 5.20 -3.58
C CYS A 141 -4.46 5.27 -4.05
N TYR A 142 -3.63 4.45 -3.44
CA TYR A 142 -2.32 4.09 -3.96
C TYR A 142 -2.39 2.64 -4.44
N VAL A 143 -1.88 2.36 -5.63
CA VAL A 143 -1.72 1.00 -6.13
C VAL A 143 -0.31 0.85 -6.69
N HIS A 144 0.43 -0.13 -6.17
CA HIS A 144 1.79 -0.40 -6.60
C HIS A 144 1.84 -0.69 -8.10
N ASP A 145 2.88 -0.23 -8.77
CA ASP A 145 3.07 -0.18 -10.23
C ASP A 145 2.05 0.67 -11.04
N ILE A 146 0.87 0.99 -10.50
CA ILE A 146 -0.10 1.86 -11.19
C ILE A 146 0.17 3.35 -10.89
N MET A 147 0.48 3.68 -9.63
CA MET A 147 0.66 5.05 -9.14
C MET A 147 1.61 5.89 -10.01
N TYR A 148 2.68 5.27 -10.54
CA TYR A 148 3.68 5.94 -11.37
C TYR A 148 3.45 5.77 -12.88
N GLY A 149 2.18 5.64 -13.29
CA GLY A 149 1.78 5.60 -14.69
C GLY A 149 1.92 4.24 -15.37
N GLY A 150 2.23 3.16 -14.64
CA GLY A 150 2.41 1.83 -15.23
C GLY A 150 1.16 1.30 -15.96
N ALA A 151 -0.03 1.75 -15.55
CA ALA A 151 -1.27 1.38 -16.22
C ALA A 151 -1.52 2.10 -17.56
N LEU A 152 -0.74 3.13 -17.91
CA LEU A 152 -0.84 3.84 -19.18
C LEU A 152 -0.05 3.17 -20.31
N TYR A 153 0.84 2.23 -19.98
CA TYR A 153 1.53 1.43 -20.99
C TYR A 153 0.53 0.48 -21.68
N GLY A 154 0.59 0.40 -23.02
CA GLY A 154 -0.17 -0.58 -23.79
C GLY A 154 -1.58 -0.17 -24.24
N ASN A 155 -1.89 1.13 -24.29
CA ASN A 155 -3.16 1.68 -24.77
C ASN A 155 -4.39 1.15 -23.99
N PRO A 156 -4.52 1.48 -22.70
CA PRO A 156 -5.60 0.97 -21.86
C PRO A 156 -6.97 1.42 -22.38
N ALA A 157 -7.96 0.53 -22.21
CA ALA A 157 -9.35 0.86 -22.49
C ALA A 157 -9.76 2.10 -21.67
N THR A 158 -10.16 3.17 -22.36
CA THR A 158 -10.55 4.44 -21.75
C THR A 158 -12.05 4.62 -21.88
N VAL A 159 -12.71 5.05 -20.80
CA VAL A 159 -14.13 5.41 -20.79
C VAL A 159 -14.23 6.88 -20.41
N THR A 160 -14.96 7.65 -21.21
CA THR A 160 -15.27 9.07 -20.91
C THR A 160 -16.68 9.15 -20.36
N PHE A 161 -16.85 9.88 -19.26
CA PHE A 161 -18.15 10.20 -18.69
C PHE A 161 -18.24 11.70 -18.39
N ALA A 162 -19.45 12.24 -18.39
CA ALA A 162 -19.69 13.63 -18.04
C ALA A 162 -19.88 13.76 -16.52
N ILE A 163 -19.28 14.80 -15.93
CA ILE A 163 -19.55 15.22 -14.55
C ILE A 163 -20.71 16.22 -14.65
N HIS A 164 -21.87 15.85 -14.09
CA HIS A 164 -23.08 16.69 -14.05
C HIS A 164 -23.23 17.40 -12.71
#